data_AF-A0A7W4ZMF5-F1
#
_entry.id   AF-A0A7W4ZMF5-F1
#
_cell.length_a   1.000
_cell.length_b   1.000
_cell.length_c   1.000
_cell.angle_alpha   90.00
_cell.angle_beta   90.00
_cell.angle_gamma   90.00
#
_symmetry.space_group_name_H-M   'P 1'
#
loop_
_entity.id
_entity.type
_entity.pdbx_description
1 polymer ?
#
loop_
_entity_poly.entity_id
_entity_poly.type
_entity_poly.pdbx_seq_one_letter_code
_entity_poly.pdbx_strand_id
1 'polypeptide(L)'
;MIITDELARRACEERDLAPLGEVSPAAMLTVPEPDIADLGSIIAAALAHSPAARALLTDLEHEQHIPETAVRDYYDRNRDRFLTPDALRRGVDPYAEPAPSDIQPFGQVRDGIERELRRAAARRAFFTWLDEARADAEYAEGHEHPGDPSHPDHEHRH
;
A
#
# COMPACT_ATOMS: atom_id res chain seq x y z
N MET A 1 -3.62 1.62 -17.05
CA MET A 1 -4.62 1.46 -15.97
C MET A 1 -5.59 0.31 -16.24
N ILE A 2 -6.01 0.10 -17.50
CA ILE A 2 -6.87 -1.02 -17.91
C ILE A 2 -6.26 -2.39 -17.55
N ILE A 3 -4.96 -2.59 -17.75
CA ILE A 3 -4.28 -3.86 -17.43
C ILE A 3 -4.35 -4.19 -15.92
N THR A 4 -4.14 -3.21 -15.04
CA THR A 4 -4.20 -3.44 -13.59
C THR A 4 -5.61 -3.80 -13.11
N ASP A 5 -6.63 -3.15 -13.69
CA ASP A 5 -8.02 -3.43 -13.35
C ASP A 5 -8.44 -4.84 -13.80
N GLU A 6 -8.03 -5.24 -15.00
CA GLU A 6 -8.27 -6.58 -15.54
C GLU A 6 -7.57 -7.67 -14.70
N LEU A 7 -6.30 -7.47 -14.34
CA LEU A 7 -5.57 -8.39 -13.47
C LEU A 7 -6.25 -8.51 -12.09
N ALA A 8 -6.69 -7.38 -11.51
CA ALA A 8 -7.38 -7.39 -10.23
C ALA A 8 -8.74 -8.07 -10.29
N ARG A 9 -9.49 -7.90 -11.40
CA ARG A 9 -10.75 -8.61 -11.62
C ARG A 9 -10.54 -10.12 -11.68
N ARG A 10 -9.56 -10.60 -12.45
CA ARG A 10 -9.24 -12.03 -12.54
C ARG A 10 -8.88 -12.60 -11.17
N ALA A 11 -8.03 -11.92 -10.42
CA ALA A 11 -7.68 -12.34 -9.07
C ALA A 11 -8.89 -12.34 -8.11
N CYS A 12 -9.84 -11.40 -8.27
CA CYS A 12 -11.09 -11.44 -7.52
C CYS A 12 -11.95 -12.66 -7.91
N GLU A 13 -12.05 -12.97 -9.21
CA GLU A 13 -12.82 -14.13 -9.72
C GLU A 13 -12.22 -15.45 -9.22
N GLU A 14 -10.89 -15.60 -9.22
CA GLU A 14 -10.18 -16.77 -8.69
C GLU A 14 -10.36 -16.96 -7.18
N ARG A 15 -10.64 -15.87 -6.45
CA ARG A 15 -10.80 -15.85 -4.99
C ARG A 15 -12.26 -15.73 -4.55
N ASP A 16 -13.20 -15.86 -5.49
CA ASP A 16 -14.65 -15.70 -5.25
C ASP A 16 -15.03 -14.36 -4.56
N LEU A 17 -14.30 -13.29 -4.87
CA LEU A 17 -14.52 -11.96 -4.31
C LEU A 17 -15.47 -11.13 -5.17
N ALA A 18 -16.49 -10.54 -4.54
CA ALA A 18 -17.34 -9.55 -5.19
C ALA A 18 -16.61 -8.19 -5.25
N PRO A 19 -16.51 -7.54 -6.42
CA PRO A 19 -15.94 -6.20 -6.51
C PRO A 19 -16.72 -5.24 -5.61
N LEU A 20 -15.99 -4.46 -4.80
CA LEU A 20 -16.60 -3.37 -4.06
C LEU A 20 -17.21 -2.39 -5.07
N GLY A 21 -18.45 -1.95 -4.88
CA GLY A 21 -19.12 -1.04 -5.81
C GLY A 21 -18.31 0.23 -6.10
N GLU A 22 -18.58 0.89 -7.23
CA GLU A 22 -17.89 2.14 -7.60
C GLU A 22 -17.95 3.16 -6.46
N VAL A 23 -16.80 3.43 -5.85
CA VAL A 23 -16.66 4.49 -4.86
C VAL A 23 -16.40 5.78 -5.64
N SER A 24 -17.23 6.80 -5.43
CA SER A 24 -17.06 8.09 -6.13
C SER A 24 -15.66 8.67 -5.90
N PRO A 25 -15.01 9.26 -6.92
CA PRO A 25 -13.68 9.87 -6.81
C PRO A 25 -13.51 10.84 -5.64
N ALA A 26 -14.58 11.54 -5.28
CA ALA A 26 -14.60 12.50 -4.18
C ALA A 26 -14.37 11.87 -2.79
N ALA A 27 -14.73 10.60 -2.58
CA ALA A 27 -14.51 9.90 -1.31
C ALA A 27 -13.09 9.32 -1.20
N MET A 28 -12.32 9.29 -2.29
CA MET A 28 -10.95 8.74 -2.33
C MET A 28 -9.86 9.77 -2.04
N LEU A 29 -10.20 11.07 -2.02
CA LEU A 29 -9.29 12.16 -1.66
C LEU A 29 -9.08 12.31 -0.14
N THR A 30 -9.59 11.37 0.66
CA THR A 30 -9.44 11.36 2.12
C THR A 30 -8.40 10.34 2.61
N VAL A 31 -7.49 9.91 1.74
CA VAL A 31 -6.27 9.22 2.18
C VAL A 31 -5.27 10.29 2.65
N PRO A 32 -4.76 10.24 3.89
CA PRO A 32 -3.75 11.18 4.36
C PRO A 32 -2.53 11.19 3.42
N GLU A 33 -2.02 12.36 3.05
CA GLU A 33 -0.84 12.54 2.18
C GLU A 33 0.38 11.63 2.49
N PRO A 34 0.74 11.29 3.74
CA PRO A 34 1.85 10.38 4.00
C PRO A 34 1.64 8.95 3.45
N ASP A 35 0.41 8.48 3.32
CA ASP A 35 0.11 7.14 2.78
C ASP A 35 0.30 7.07 1.25
N ILE A 36 0.24 8.20 0.54
CA ILE A 36 0.40 8.26 -0.93
C ILE A 36 1.86 8.14 -1.33
N ALA A 37 2.78 8.70 -0.54
CA ALA A 37 4.22 8.64 -0.80
C ALA A 37 4.77 7.21 -0.66
N ASP A 38 4.28 6.45 0.32
CA ASP A 38 4.71 5.06 0.57
C ASP A 38 4.10 4.04 -0.40
N LEU A 39 2.98 4.38 -1.06
CA LEU A 39 2.31 3.46 -2.00
C LEU A 39 3.01 3.38 -3.36
N GLY A 40 3.78 4.40 -3.74
CA GLY A 40 4.18 4.58 -5.14
C GLY A 40 3.00 4.97 -6.04
N SER A 41 3.25 5.84 -7.02
CA SER A 41 2.22 6.45 -7.87
C SER A 41 1.34 5.43 -8.61
N ILE A 42 1.89 4.26 -8.93
CA ILE A 42 1.19 3.20 -9.66
C ILE A 42 0.15 2.49 -8.79
N ILE A 43 0.45 2.20 -7.51
CA ILE A 43 -0.51 1.56 -6.60
C ILE A 43 -1.63 2.56 -6.27
N ALA A 44 -1.27 3.81 -6.00
CA ALA A 44 -2.25 4.86 -5.72
C ALA A 44 -3.24 5.03 -6.88
N ALA A 45 -2.75 5.05 -8.13
CA ALA A 45 -3.59 5.09 -9.32
C ALA A 45 -4.45 3.82 -9.48
N ALA A 46 -3.89 2.63 -9.23
CA ALA A 46 -4.64 1.38 -9.31
C ALA A 46 -5.81 1.36 -8.32
N LEU A 47 -5.57 1.71 -7.05
CA LEU A 47 -6.60 1.74 -6.02
C LEU A 47 -7.63 2.85 -6.23
N ALA A 48 -7.23 3.98 -6.83
CA ALA A 48 -8.18 5.02 -7.20
C ALA A 48 -9.17 4.51 -8.26
N HIS A 49 -8.67 3.84 -9.28
CA HIS A 49 -9.47 3.59 -10.48
C HIS A 49 -10.01 2.17 -10.63
N SER A 50 -9.61 1.23 -9.78
CA SER A 50 -10.07 -0.16 -9.83
C SER A 50 -10.80 -0.56 -8.55
N PRO A 51 -12.13 -0.77 -8.61
CA PRO A 51 -12.89 -1.33 -7.49
C PRO A 51 -12.47 -2.77 -7.16
N ALA A 52 -12.05 -3.55 -8.15
CA ALA A 52 -11.50 -4.88 -7.96
C ALA A 52 -10.16 -4.84 -7.18
N ALA A 53 -9.27 -3.90 -7.50
CA ALA A 53 -8.02 -3.74 -6.75
C ALA A 53 -8.28 -3.40 -5.27
N ARG A 54 -9.32 -2.61 -4.97
CA ARG A 54 -9.73 -2.32 -3.59
C ARG A 54 -10.31 -3.56 -2.89
N ALA A 55 -11.09 -4.37 -3.60
CA ALA A 55 -11.63 -5.62 -3.05
C ALA A 55 -10.49 -6.59 -2.70
N LEU A 56 -9.54 -6.77 -3.61
CA LEU A 56 -8.36 -7.60 -3.40
C LEU A 56 -7.50 -7.09 -2.22
N LEU A 57 -7.24 -5.79 -2.13
CA LEU A 57 -6.49 -5.22 -1.00
C LEU A 57 -7.21 -5.48 0.34
N THR A 58 -8.54 -5.38 0.36
CA THR A 58 -9.34 -5.66 1.56
C THR A 58 -9.22 -7.12 1.97
N ASP A 59 -9.33 -8.03 1.01
CA ASP A 59 -9.16 -9.47 1.23
C ASP A 59 -7.76 -9.80 1.76
N LEU A 60 -6.72 -9.25 1.12
CA LEU A 60 -5.34 -9.39 1.58
C LEU A 60 -5.15 -8.83 3.00
N GLU A 61 -5.80 -7.72 3.36
CA GLU A 61 -5.78 -7.18 4.72
C GLU A 61 -6.42 -8.14 5.73
N HIS A 62 -7.50 -8.83 5.36
CA HIS A 62 -8.13 -9.85 6.21
C HIS A 62 -7.24 -11.07 6.46
N GLU A 63 -6.38 -11.42 5.52
CA GLU A 63 -5.40 -12.51 5.68
C GLU A 63 -4.22 -12.15 6.59
N GLN A 64 -3.98 -10.86 6.84
CA GLN A 64 -2.85 -10.42 7.64
C GLN A 64 -3.10 -10.63 9.14
N HIS A 65 -2.33 -11.53 9.74
CA HIS A 65 -2.23 -11.67 11.19
C HIS A 65 -1.01 -10.93 11.73
N ILE A 66 -1.23 -9.94 12.61
CA ILE A 66 -0.15 -9.20 13.27
C ILE A 66 0.00 -9.75 14.69
N PRO A 67 1.13 -10.41 15.03
CA PRO A 67 1.35 -10.92 16.36
C PRO A 67 1.52 -9.76 17.35
N GLU A 68 1.05 -9.93 18.59
CA GLU A 68 1.14 -8.89 19.63
C GLU A 68 2.58 -8.47 19.92
N THR A 69 3.54 -9.37 19.75
CA THR A 69 4.97 -9.07 19.85
C THR A 69 5.41 -8.01 18.84
N ALA A 70 4.93 -8.09 17.59
CA ALA A 70 5.24 -7.07 16.58
C ALA A 70 4.61 -5.71 16.91
N VAL A 71 3.40 -5.70 17.49
CA VAL A 71 2.74 -4.48 17.96
C VAL A 71 3.53 -3.84 19.10
N ARG A 72 4.01 -4.65 20.05
CA ARG A 72 4.85 -4.20 21.16
C ARG A 72 6.20 -3.68 20.67
N ASP A 73 6.87 -4.42 19.79
CA ASP A 73 8.17 -4.03 19.22
C ASP A 73 8.06 -2.74 18.38
N TYR A 74 6.92 -2.51 17.71
CA TYR A 74 6.66 -1.24 17.04
C TYR A 74 6.50 -0.11 18.05
N TYR A 75 5.69 -0.31 19.10
CA TYR A 75 5.50 0.70 20.14
C TYR A 75 6.82 1.11 20.80
N ASP A 76 7.64 0.13 21.20
CA ASP A 76 8.89 0.38 21.91
C ASP A 76 9.93 1.11 21.04
N ARG A 77 9.96 0.82 19.73
CA ARG A 77 10.86 1.50 18.78
C ARG A 77 10.37 2.87 18.34
N ASN A 78 9.08 3.18 18.51
CA ASN A 78 8.45 4.41 18.02
C ASN A 78 7.75 5.18 19.15
N ARG A 79 8.30 5.14 20.37
CA ARG A 79 7.70 5.80 21.55
C ARG A 79 7.48 7.30 21.35
N ASP A 80 8.32 7.93 20.55
CA ASP A 80 8.26 9.33 20.12
C ASP A 80 6.95 9.67 19.38
N ARG A 81 6.35 8.71 18.66
CA ARG A 81 5.06 8.89 17.96
C ARG A 81 3.85 8.89 18.89
N PHE A 82 4.01 8.47 20.14
CA PHE A 82 2.90 8.25 21.07
C PHE A 82 2.85 9.28 22.19
N LEU A 83 3.31 10.52 21.94
CA LEU A 83 3.12 11.60 22.90
C LEU A 83 1.63 11.82 23.20
N THR A 84 1.33 12.16 24.45
CA THR A 84 -0.01 12.56 24.86
C THR A 84 -0.36 13.93 24.26
N PRO A 85 -1.66 14.23 24.07
CA PRO A 85 -2.09 15.55 23.60
C PRO A 85 -1.62 16.72 24.48
N ASP A 86 -1.44 16.50 25.79
CA ASP A 86 -0.91 17.49 26.71
C ASP A 86 0.58 17.74 26.49
N ALA A 87 1.38 16.67 26.36
CA ALA A 87 2.80 16.76 26.05
C ALA A 87 3.06 17.51 24.74
N LEU A 88 2.27 17.20 23.70
CA LEU A 88 2.32 17.94 22.43
C LEU A 88 2.02 19.43 22.62
N ARG A 89 1.01 19.77 23.42
CA ARG A 89 0.62 21.17 23.69
C ARG A 89 1.67 21.93 24.50
N ARG A 90 2.42 21.24 25.37
CA ARG A 90 3.58 21.79 26.08
C ARG A 90 4.85 21.90 25.22
N GLY A 91 4.84 21.35 24.00
CA GLY A 91 6.00 21.35 23.11
C GLY A 91 7.10 20.40 23.59
N VAL A 92 6.74 19.27 24.20
CA VAL A 92 7.71 18.22 24.55
C VAL A 92 8.41 17.75 23.27
N ASP A 93 9.74 17.77 23.28
CA ASP A 93 10.54 17.25 22.19
C ASP A 93 10.43 15.71 22.14
N PRO A 94 9.86 15.12 21.08
CA PRO A 94 9.72 13.67 20.94
C PRO A 94 11.06 12.95 20.82
N TYR A 95 12.12 13.64 20.40
CA TYR A 95 13.46 13.07 20.22
C TYR A 95 14.35 13.20 21.46
N ALA A 96 13.89 13.91 22.49
CA ALA A 96 14.51 13.91 23.81
C ALA A 96 14.12 12.66 24.61
N GLU A 97 14.35 12.66 25.93
CA GLU A 97 13.79 11.66 26.86
C GLU A 97 12.47 12.20 27.48
N PRO A 98 11.31 12.01 26.81
CA PRO A 98 10.02 12.43 27.38
C PRO A 98 9.72 11.65 28.66
N ALA A 99 9.05 12.32 29.61
CA ALA A 99 8.65 11.68 30.86
C ALA A 99 7.67 10.51 30.58
N PRO A 100 7.62 9.46 31.42
CA PRO A 100 6.67 8.37 31.23
C PRO A 100 5.20 8.82 31.19
N SER A 101 4.85 9.92 31.87
CA SER A 101 3.53 10.54 31.83
C SER A 101 3.20 11.23 30.51
N ASP A 102 4.23 11.57 29.73
CA ASP A 102 4.09 12.31 28.48
C ASP A 102 3.79 11.38 27.30
N ILE A 103 3.88 10.07 27.50
CA ILE A 103 3.65 9.04 26.47
C ILE A 103 2.36 8.26 26.78
N GLN A 104 1.56 8.05 25.73
CA GLN A 104 0.35 7.25 25.80
C GLN A 104 0.67 5.79 26.15
N PRO A 105 0.00 5.20 27.16
CA PRO A 105 0.23 3.80 27.53
C PRO A 105 -0.07 2.84 26.37
N PHE A 106 0.75 1.79 26.24
CA PHE A 106 0.60 0.77 25.19
C PHE A 106 -0.85 0.30 24.99
N GLY A 107 -1.57 -0.02 26.07
CA GLY A 107 -2.95 -0.51 25.99
C GLY A 107 -3.93 0.45 25.32
N GLN A 108 -3.66 1.76 25.33
CA GLN A 108 -4.52 2.76 24.68
C GLN A 108 -4.26 2.87 23.18
N VAL A 109 -3.04 2.58 22.73
CA VAL A 109 -2.62 2.72 21.32
C VAL A 109 -2.49 1.39 20.58
N ARG A 110 -2.50 0.26 21.30
CA ARG A 110 -2.32 -1.11 20.78
C ARG A 110 -3.14 -1.39 19.53
N ASP A 111 -4.46 -1.20 19.60
CA ASP A 111 -5.36 -1.53 18.49
C ASP A 111 -5.17 -0.59 17.29
N GLY A 112 -4.73 0.64 17.55
CA GLY A 112 -4.33 1.59 16.51
C GLY A 112 -3.09 1.13 15.76
N ILE A 113 -2.06 0.71 16.50
CA ILE A 113 -0.82 0.17 15.95
C ILE A 113 -1.08 -1.11 15.18
N GLU A 114 -1.85 -2.04 15.74
CA GLU A 114 -2.18 -3.31 15.07
C GLU A 114 -2.83 -3.06 13.71
N ARG A 115 -3.81 -2.14 13.66
CA ARG A 115 -4.49 -1.76 12.42
C ARG A 115 -3.54 -1.12 11.41
N GLU A 116 -2.63 -0.25 11.85
CA GLU A 116 -1.62 0.37 10.98
C GLU A 116 -0.68 -0.69 10.39
N LEU A 117 -0.14 -1.58 11.23
CA LEU A 117 0.74 -2.66 10.79
C LEU A 117 0.03 -3.61 9.83
N ARG A 118 -1.24 -3.94 10.09
CA ARG A 118 -2.05 -4.80 9.23
C ARG A 118 -2.24 -4.20 7.84
N ARG A 119 -2.61 -2.92 7.77
CA ARG A 119 -2.73 -2.17 6.51
C ARG A 119 -1.41 -2.09 5.76
N ALA A 120 -0.31 -1.84 6.48
CA ALA A 120 1.01 -1.81 5.88
C ALA A 120 1.42 -3.17 5.30
N ALA A 121 1.14 -4.27 6.01
CA ALA A 121 1.38 -5.62 5.52
C ALA A 121 0.52 -5.95 4.28
N ALA A 122 -0.77 -5.59 4.30
CA ALA A 122 -1.68 -5.79 3.17
C ALA A 122 -1.20 -5.05 1.91
N ARG A 123 -0.75 -3.81 2.05
CA ARG A 123 -0.19 -3.02 0.93
C ARG A 123 1.07 -3.65 0.33
N ARG A 124 1.94 -4.20 1.18
CA ARG A 124 3.14 -4.93 0.72
C ARG A 124 2.75 -6.20 -0.03
N ALA A 125 1.81 -6.99 0.50
CA ALA A 125 1.30 -8.18 -0.18
C ALA A 125 0.67 -7.84 -1.53
N PHE A 126 -0.14 -6.77 -1.59
CA PHE A 126 -0.73 -6.29 -2.84
C PHE A 126 0.33 -5.85 -3.85
N PHE A 127 1.39 -5.16 -3.40
CA PHE A 127 2.49 -4.78 -4.28
C PHE A 127 3.20 -6.00 -4.86
N THR A 128 3.56 -6.98 -4.02
CA THR A 128 4.19 -8.22 -4.47
C THR A 128 3.31 -8.96 -5.48
N TRP A 129 2.03 -9.13 -5.17
CA TRP A 129 1.07 -9.74 -6.09
C TRP A 129 0.99 -8.99 -7.44
N LEU A 130 0.94 -7.66 -7.41
CA LEU A 130 0.80 -6.86 -8.62
C LEU A 130 2.07 -6.92 -9.50
N ASP A 131 3.24 -7.02 -8.87
CA ASP A 131 4.52 -7.19 -9.56
C ASP A 131 4.56 -8.57 -10.27
N GLU A 132 4.22 -9.64 -9.55
CA GLU A 132 4.13 -11.01 -10.09
C GLU A 132 3.09 -11.11 -11.23
N ALA A 133 1.86 -10.60 -11.00
CA ALA A 133 0.78 -10.64 -11.99
C ALA A 133 1.12 -9.87 -13.27
N ARG A 134 1.97 -8.84 -13.20
CA ARG A 134 2.46 -8.11 -14.37
C ARG A 134 3.59 -8.83 -15.08
N ALA A 135 4.45 -9.53 -14.36
CA ALA A 135 5.50 -10.35 -14.95
C ALA A 135 4.90 -11.53 -15.74
N ASP A 136 3.83 -12.13 -15.23
CA ASP A 136 3.13 -13.26 -15.86
C ASP A 136 2.19 -12.83 -17.00
N ALA A 137 1.84 -11.56 -17.08
CA ALA A 137 1.05 -11.01 -18.18
C ALA A 137 1.92 -10.89 -19.45
N GLU A 138 2.16 -12.01 -20.14
CA GLU A 138 2.76 -12.00 -21.46
C GLU A 138 1.94 -11.10 -22.41
N TYR A 139 2.59 -10.07 -22.95
CA TYR A 139 2.02 -9.25 -24.01
C TYR A 139 1.71 -10.15 -25.20
N ALA A 140 0.43 -10.24 -25.59
CA ALA A 140 0.05 -10.94 -26.82
C ALA A 140 0.93 -10.46 -28.00
N GLU A 141 1.46 -11.42 -28.75
CA GLU A 141 2.36 -11.28 -29.89
C GLU A 141 1.95 -10.10 -30.79
N GLY A 142 2.81 -9.06 -30.90
CA GLY A 142 2.59 -7.91 -31.80
C GLY A 142 2.79 -6.50 -31.23
N HIS A 143 3.36 -6.32 -30.03
CA HIS A 143 3.89 -5.03 -29.58
C HIS A 143 5.41 -5.09 -29.49
N GLU A 144 6.06 -5.04 -30.65
CA GLU A 144 7.50 -4.83 -30.75
C GLU A 144 7.84 -3.49 -30.08
N HIS A 145 8.72 -3.53 -29.10
CA HIS A 145 9.45 -2.35 -28.62
C HIS A 145 10.11 -1.69 -29.84
N PRO A 146 9.95 -0.37 -30.09
CA PRO A 146 10.67 0.34 -31.16
C PRO A 146 12.19 0.46 -30.92
N GLY A 147 12.76 -0.40 -30.08
CA GLY A 147 14.17 -0.45 -29.70
C GLY A 147 14.69 -1.87 -29.56
N ASP A 148 14.25 -2.78 -30.43
CA ASP A 148 14.88 -4.08 -30.59
C ASP A 148 16.25 -3.90 -31.31
N PRO A 149 17.39 -4.17 -30.64
CA PRO A 149 18.72 -4.06 -31.25
C PRO A 149 19.02 -5.16 -32.28
N SER A 150 18.05 -6.06 -32.55
CA SER A 150 18.14 -7.08 -33.60
C SER A 150 17.94 -6.51 -35.01
N HIS A 151 17.59 -5.23 -35.13
CA HIS A 151 17.54 -4.55 -36.42
C HIS A 151 18.95 -4.42 -37.01
N PRO A 152 19.24 -5.03 -38.18
CA PRO A 152 20.49 -4.76 -38.88
C PRO A 152 20.52 -3.28 -39.27
N ASP A 153 21.63 -2.63 -38.93
CA ASP A 153 21.96 -1.26 -39.31
C ASP A 153 21.63 -1.04 -40.79
N HIS A 154 20.61 -0.22 -41.07
CA HIS A 154 20.39 0.23 -42.44
C HIS A 154 21.47 1.26 -42.74
N GLU A 155 22.48 0.82 -43.49
CA GLU A 155 23.48 1.67 -44.13
C GLU A 155 22.82 2.94 -44.70
N HIS A 156 23.14 4.09 -44.10
CA HIS A 156 22.84 5.38 -44.70
C HIS A 156 23.72 5.54 -45.95
N ARG A 157 23.14 5.27 -47.12
CA ARG A 157 23.69 5.73 -48.41
C ARG A 157 22.88 6.91 -48.93
N HIS A 158 23.39 8.12 -48.68
CA HIS A 158 23.60 9.24 -49.62
C HIS A 158 23.61 10.58 -48.91
#